data_AF-A0A1A3HGT8-F1
#
_entry.id   AF-A0A1A3HGT8-F1
#
_cell.length_a   1.000
_cell.length_b   1.000
_cell.length_c   1.000
_cell.angle_alpha   90.00
_cell.angle_beta   90.00
_cell.angle_gamma   90.00
#
_symmetry.space_group_name_H-M   'P 1'
#
loop_
_entity.id
_entity.type
_entity.pdbx_description
1 polymer ?
#
loop_
_entity_poly.entity_id
_entity_poly.type
_entity_poly.pdbx_seq_one_letter_code
_entity_poly.pdbx_strand_id
1 'polypeptide(L)' 'MSTAGTMIQHHTCQSCQGPCLHWKGDVWGYTCAACIRQHLDAQAARVDAKQRRAHERLAQKALNILRNPQTHSSVR' A
#
# COMPACT_ATOMS: atom_id res chain seq x y z
N MET A 1 -35.08 -10.35 35.78
CA MET A 1 -35.32 -10.30 34.32
C MET A 1 -33.95 -10.28 33.66
N SER A 2 -33.53 -11.44 33.15
CA SER A 2 -32.22 -11.62 32.51
C SER A 2 -32.22 -10.88 31.17
N THR A 3 -31.37 -9.87 31.02
CA THR A 3 -31.01 -9.34 29.71
C THR A 3 -30.28 -10.46 28.98
N ALA A 4 -30.99 -11.10 28.05
CA ALA A 4 -30.43 -12.07 27.13
C ALA A 4 -29.25 -11.42 26.40
N GLY A 5 -28.04 -11.75 26.85
CA GLY A 5 -26.81 -11.40 26.15
C GLY A 5 -26.84 -12.09 24.80
N THR A 6 -27.22 -11.36 23.77
CA THR A 6 -27.01 -11.78 22.39
C THR A 6 -25.51 -11.91 22.22
N MET A 7 -25.02 -13.14 22.31
CA MET A 7 -23.65 -13.50 21.98
C MET A 7 -23.54 -13.45 20.44
N ILE A 8 -23.68 -12.26 19.86
CA ILE A 8 -23.20 -12.01 18.51
C ILE A 8 -21.69 -12.27 18.62
N GLN A 9 -21.21 -13.30 17.95
CA GLN A 9 -19.78 -13.53 17.79
C GLN A 9 -19.24 -12.33 16.99
N HIS A 10 -18.87 -11.26 17.70
CA HIS A 10 -18.19 -10.12 17.12
C HIS A 10 -16.80 -10.60 16.74
N HIS A 11 -16.63 -11.00 15.49
CA HIS A 11 -15.33 -11.20 14.90
C HIS A 11 -14.56 -9.87 14.96
N THR A 12 -13.64 -9.81 15.91
CA THR A 12 -12.78 -8.64 16.11
C THR A 12 -11.84 -8.48 14.94
N CYS A 13 -11.58 -7.24 14.52
CA CYS A 13 -10.55 -6.99 13.53
C CYS A 13 -9.19 -7.46 14.06
N GLN A 14 -8.44 -8.25 13.28
CA GLN A 14 -7.14 -8.76 13.71
C GLN A 14 -6.11 -7.65 13.97
N SER A 15 -6.22 -6.50 13.28
CA SER A 15 -5.29 -5.38 13.45
C SER A 15 -5.59 -4.49 14.65
N CYS A 16 -6.85 -4.08 14.85
CA CYS A 16 -7.22 -3.12 15.89
C CYS A 16 -8.03 -3.71 17.05
N GLN A 17 -8.39 -4.99 16.98
CA GLN A 17 -9.22 -5.73 17.94
C GLN A 17 -10.58 -5.06 18.25
N GLY A 18 -11.00 -4.09 17.45
CA GLY A 18 -12.27 -3.36 17.63
C GLY A 18 -13.49 -4.11 17.09
N PRO A 19 -14.72 -3.71 17.48
CA PRO A 19 -16.00 -4.31 17.07
C PRO A 19 -16.44 -3.92 15.65
N CYS A 20 -15.50 -3.48 14.82
CA CYS A 20 -15.76 -2.89 13.52
C CYS A 20 -16.21 -3.94 12.47
N LEU A 21 -17.29 -3.59 11.76
CA LEU A 21 -17.92 -4.34 10.66
C LEU A 21 -16.91 -4.79 9.59
N HIS A 22 -17.22 -5.95 9.02
CA HIS A 22 -16.20 -6.93 8.70
C HIS A 22 -16.10 -7.21 7.22
N TRP A 23 -14.98 -6.83 6.62
CA TRP A 23 -14.62 -7.25 5.27
C TRP A 23 -13.62 -8.41 5.41
N LYS A 24 -13.97 -9.58 4.84
CA LYS A 24 -13.02 -10.69 4.72
C LYS A 24 -12.15 -10.41 3.50
N GLY A 25 -10.92 -9.98 3.73
CA GLY A 25 -9.92 -9.90 2.68
C GLY A 25 -9.32 -11.28 2.46
N ASP A 26 -9.22 -11.75 1.22
CA ASP A 26 -8.70 -13.09 0.89
C ASP A 26 -7.26 -13.31 1.41
N VAL A 27 -6.46 -12.25 1.52
CA VAL A 27 -5.05 -12.31 1.95
C VAL A 27 -4.87 -12.07 3.46
N TRP A 28 -5.72 -11.26 4.09
CA TRP A 28 -5.53 -10.79 5.48
C TRP A 28 -6.59 -11.33 6.45
N GLY A 29 -7.45 -12.24 5.99
CA GLY A 29 -8.56 -12.75 6.76
C GLY A 29 -9.50 -11.62 7.17
N TYR A 30 -9.58 -11.36 8.47
CA TYR A 30 -10.65 -10.61 9.11
C TYR A 30 -10.17 -9.21 9.54
N THR A 31 -10.36 -8.23 8.65
CA THR A 31 -9.91 -6.85 8.83
C THR A 31 -11.04 -5.85 8.64
N CYS A 32 -10.96 -4.69 9.30
CA CYS A 32 -11.95 -3.64 9.10
C CYS A 32 -11.55 -2.69 7.98
N ALA A 33 -12.56 -2.04 7.40
CA ALA A 33 -12.40 -1.03 6.35
C ALA A 33 -11.44 0.11 6.73
N ALA A 34 -11.36 0.48 8.01
CA ALA A 34 -10.43 1.52 8.47
C ALA A 34 -8.97 1.04 8.43
N CYS A 35 -8.68 -0.14 8.95
CA CYS A 35 -7.33 -0.70 8.95
C CYS A 35 -6.82 -0.98 7.54
N ILE A 36 -7.67 -1.51 6.65
CA ILE A 36 -7.26 -1.72 5.25
C ILE A 36 -6.99 -0.39 4.54
N ARG A 37 -7.81 0.65 4.76
CA ARG A 37 -7.55 1.99 4.19
C ARG A 37 -6.21 2.54 4.66
N GLN A 38 -5.94 2.51 5.97
CA GLN A 38 -4.65 2.96 6.50
C GLN A 38 -3.47 2.19 5.89
N HIS A 39 -3.60 0.87 5.70
CA HIS A 39 -2.58 0.08 5.03
C HIS A 39 -2.37 0.51 3.59
N LEU A 40 -3.46 0.69 2.83
CA LEU A 40 -3.41 1.12 1.43
C LEU A 40 -2.81 2.52 1.31
N ASP A 41 -3.17 3.44 2.18
CA ASP A 41 -2.61 4.81 2.22
C ASP A 41 -1.10 4.78 2.48
N ALA A 42 -0.65 3.95 3.43
CA ALA A 42 0.77 3.77 3.72
C ALA A 42 1.54 3.17 2.52
N GLN A 43 0.93 2.24 1.78
CA GLN A 43 1.52 1.66 0.57
C GLN A 43 1.55 2.67 -0.58
N ALA A 44 0.47 3.44 -0.77
CA ALA A 44 0.40 4.49 -1.77
C ALA A 44 1.54 5.51 -1.56
N ALA A 45 1.75 5.98 -0.33
CA ALA A 45 2.84 6.89 0.00
C ALA A 45 4.24 6.33 -0.34
N ARG A 46 4.46 5.02 -0.15
CA ARG A 46 5.72 4.35 -0.51
C ARG A 46 5.91 4.29 -2.03
N VAL A 47 4.84 3.97 -2.76
CA VAL A 47 4.86 3.90 -4.22
C VAL A 47 5.12 5.29 -4.81
N ASP A 48 4.45 6.33 -4.31
CA ASP A 48 4.65 7.71 -4.75
C ASP A 48 6.10 8.15 -4.55
N ALA A 49 6.69 7.86 -3.38
CA ALA A 49 8.09 8.17 -3.10
C ALA A 49 9.04 7.43 -4.06
N LYS A 50 8.74 6.17 -4.40
CA LYS A 50 9.53 5.38 -5.36
C LYS A 50 9.39 5.94 -6.78
N GLN A 51 8.19 6.34 -7.19
CA GLN A 51 7.94 6.94 -8.50
C GLN A 51 8.69 8.25 -8.66
N ARG A 52 8.67 9.14 -7.66
CA ARG A 52 9.46 10.39 -7.70
C ARG A 52 10.95 10.13 -7.96
N ARG A 53 11.54 9.20 -7.20
CA ARG A 53 12.96 8.81 -7.38
C ARG A 53 13.22 8.18 -8.75
N ALA A 54 12.27 7.41 -9.28
CA ALA A 54 12.39 6.82 -10.62
C ALA A 54 12.34 7.91 -11.70
N HIS A 55 11.43 8.88 -11.57
CA HIS A 55 11.33 10.03 -12.47
C HIS A 55 12.61 10.86 -12.46
N GLU A 56 13.17 11.18 -11.29
CA GLU A 56 14.46 11.89 -11.16
C GLU A 56 15.60 11.13 -11.86
N ARG A 57 15.68 9.81 -11.67
CA ARG A 57 16.69 8.96 -12.32
C ARG A 57 16.53 8.95 -13.84
N LEU A 58 15.29 8.86 -14.34
CA LEU A 58 15.01 8.89 -15.78
C LEU A 58 15.34 10.26 -16.38
N ALA A 59 14.97 11.35 -15.71
CA ALA A 59 15.32 12.70 -16.13
C ALA A 59 16.84 12.88 -16.20
N GLN A 60 17.58 12.45 -15.17
CA GLN A 60 19.04 12.53 -15.15
C GLN A 60 19.67 11.69 -16.27
N LYS A 61 19.15 10.48 -16.54
CA LYS A 61 19.59 9.65 -17.66
C LYS A 61 19.35 10.35 -19.00
N ALA A 62 18.17 10.92 -19.21
CA ALA A 62 17.84 11.65 -20.42
C ALA A 62 18.78 12.85 -20.64
N LEU A 63 19.03 13.64 -19.59
CA LEU A 63 19.98 14.75 -19.64
C LEU A 63 21.41 14.27 -19.95
N ASN A 64 21.84 13.16 -19.36
CA ASN A 64 23.16 12.58 -19.64
C ASN A 64 23.30 12.10 -21.09
N ILE A 65 22.26 11.50 -21.67
CA ILE A 65 22.25 11.07 -23.07
C ILE A 65 22.32 12.29 -24.00
N LEU A 66 21.53 13.33 -23.73
CA LEU A 66 21.57 14.58 -24.49
C LEU A 66 22.93 15.28 -24.38
N ARG A 67 23.53 15.27 -23.19
CA ARG A 67 24.84 15.89 -22.91
C ARG A 67 26.00 15.10 -23.52
N ASN A 68 25.93 13.77 -23.55
CA ASN A 68 26.99 12.92 -24.08
C ASN A 68 26.43 11.83 -25.01
N PRO A 69 26.26 12.14 -26.30
CA PRO A 69 25.68 11.19 -27.26
C PRO A 69 26.57 9.97 -27.54
N GLN A 70 27.86 10.00 -27.17
CA GLN A 70 28.79 8.88 -27.40
C GLN A 70 28.68 7.75 -26.36
N THR A 71 27.91 7.93 -25.28
CA THR A 71 27.71 6.89 -24.26
C THR A 71 26.86 5.70 -24.72
N HIS A 72 26.20 5.80 -25.87
CA HIS A 72 25.26 4.78 -26.36
C HIS A 72 25.79 3.91 -27.52
N SER A 73 27.02 4.16 -28.02
CA SER A 73 27.55 3.53 -29.25
C SER A 73 28.43 2.29 -29.01
N SER A 74 28.51 1.75 -27.79
CA SER A 74 29.41 0.62 -27.45
C SER A 74 28.66 -0.62 -26.92
N VAL A 75 27.57 -1.02 -27.58
CA VAL A 75 27.04 -2.39 -27.45
C VAL A 75 27.31 -3.08 -28.79
N ARG A 76 28.40 -3.82 -28.85
CA ARG A 76 28.78 -4.70 -29.96
C ARG A 76 28.77 -6.13 -29.48
#